data_AF-A0A2X2VJ94-F1
#
_entry.id   AF-A0A2X2VJ94-F1
#
_cell.length_a   1.000
_cell.length_b   1.000
_cell.length_c   1.000
_cell.angle_alpha   90.00
_cell.angle_beta   90.00
_cell.angle_gamma   90.00
#
_symmetry.space_group_name_H-M   'P 1'
#
loop_
_entity.id
_entity.type
_entity.pdbx_description
1 polymer ?
#
loop_
_entity_poly.entity_id
_entity_poly.type
_entity_poly.pdbx_seq_one_letter_code
_entity_poly.pdbx_strand_id
1 'polypeptide(L)'
;MSTDTLRTMVFNREGFILNIPILDEIHFFAWDSIDTILYGAEILYHDHSEFIMYLNQPPIIKLKENAWWLNRLTFWIKNRKNKKIRISDEWNKDFSDFIGNAKKYLPHVQDIDLDNDKRKGTLINRTKVEKNNRSVIIEKWKPERTTSLQWKMVYDRYSRSVEDIYNRDKGI
;
A
#
# COMPACT_ATOMS: atom_id res chain seq x y z
N MET A 1 7.32 -14.19 -12.19
CA MET A 1 5.87 -14.27 -11.98
C MET A 1 5.17 -13.72 -13.21
N SER A 2 4.06 -14.31 -13.67
CA SER A 2 3.25 -13.65 -14.70
C SER A 2 2.59 -12.42 -14.08
N THR A 3 2.56 -11.30 -14.81
CA THR A 3 1.97 -10.04 -14.33
C THR A 3 0.45 -10.10 -14.18
N ASP A 4 -0.17 -11.15 -14.70
CA ASP A 4 -1.63 -11.30 -14.77
C ASP A 4 -2.29 -11.55 -13.41
N THR A 5 -1.48 -11.88 -12.39
CA THR A 5 -1.96 -12.09 -11.02
C THR A 5 -1.85 -10.85 -10.14
N LEU A 6 -1.13 -9.82 -10.59
CA LEU A 6 -0.93 -8.57 -9.83
C LEU A 6 -2.23 -7.77 -9.77
N ARG A 7 -2.44 -7.12 -8.64
CA ARG A 7 -3.54 -6.17 -8.47
C ARG A 7 -3.28 -4.93 -9.32
N THR A 8 -4.36 -4.32 -9.78
CA THR A 8 -4.32 -3.05 -10.51
C THR A 8 -5.29 -2.06 -9.90
N MET A 9 -5.00 -0.77 -10.05
CA MET A 9 -5.81 0.33 -9.52
C MET A 9 -6.26 1.27 -10.63
N VAL A 10 -7.54 1.62 -10.62
CA VAL A 10 -8.13 2.64 -11.49
C VAL A 10 -8.72 3.74 -10.64
N PHE A 11 -8.38 4.98 -10.92
CA PHE A 11 -8.75 6.14 -10.11
C PHE A 11 -9.78 7.01 -10.83
N ASN A 12 -10.76 7.51 -10.09
CA ASN A 12 -11.71 8.51 -10.56
C ASN A 12 -12.02 9.54 -9.47
N ARG A 13 -12.97 10.44 -9.72
CA ARG A 13 -13.34 11.51 -8.77
C ARG A 13 -14.04 11.01 -7.51
N GLU A 14 -14.69 9.87 -7.57
CA GLU A 14 -15.47 9.31 -6.46
C GLU A 14 -14.61 8.42 -5.56
N GLY A 15 -13.60 7.76 -6.14
CA GLY A 15 -12.79 6.78 -5.44
C GLY A 15 -11.75 6.14 -6.31
N PHE A 16 -11.35 4.94 -5.91
CA PHE A 16 -10.54 4.05 -6.72
C PHE A 16 -11.08 2.63 -6.70
N ILE A 17 -10.81 1.93 -7.79
CA ILE A 17 -11.16 0.53 -7.99
C ILE A 17 -9.87 -0.28 -7.89
N LEU A 18 -9.82 -1.21 -6.95
CA LEU A 18 -8.79 -2.23 -6.86
C LEU A 18 -9.30 -3.51 -7.50
N ASN A 19 -8.67 -3.91 -8.59
CA ASN A 19 -8.92 -5.20 -9.23
C ASN A 19 -7.98 -6.24 -8.61
N ILE A 20 -8.55 -7.36 -8.16
CA ILE A 20 -7.81 -8.47 -7.53
C ILE A 20 -8.02 -9.72 -8.40
N PRO A 21 -7.13 -9.98 -9.38
CA PRO A 21 -7.32 -11.08 -10.33
C PRO A 21 -7.44 -12.45 -9.68
N ILE A 22 -6.59 -12.76 -8.68
CA ILE A 22 -6.54 -14.07 -8.02
C ILE A 22 -7.90 -14.44 -7.39
N LEU A 23 -8.66 -13.46 -6.90
CA LEU A 23 -9.96 -13.67 -6.28
C LEU A 23 -11.14 -13.45 -7.24
N ASP A 24 -10.88 -13.05 -8.49
CA ASP A 24 -11.90 -12.57 -9.42
C ASP A 24 -12.76 -11.44 -8.82
N GLU A 25 -12.17 -10.59 -7.99
CA GLU A 25 -12.88 -9.54 -7.25
C GLU A 25 -12.49 -8.15 -7.72
N ILE A 26 -13.44 -7.23 -7.60
CA ILE A 26 -13.29 -5.79 -7.84
C ILE A 26 -13.79 -5.08 -6.60
N HIS A 27 -12.93 -4.25 -5.99
CA HIS A 27 -13.24 -3.50 -4.78
C HIS A 27 -13.25 -2.02 -5.11
N PHE A 28 -14.34 -1.34 -4.79
CA PHE A 28 -14.43 0.11 -4.90
C PHE A 28 -14.31 0.76 -3.53
N PHE A 29 -13.39 1.71 -3.42
CA PHE A 29 -13.12 2.52 -2.24
C PHE A 29 -13.44 3.96 -2.57
N ALA A 30 -14.46 4.52 -1.92
CA ALA A 30 -14.78 5.93 -2.08
C ALA A 30 -13.75 6.78 -1.32
N TRP A 31 -13.35 7.93 -1.87
CA TRP A 31 -12.35 8.79 -1.21
C TRP A 31 -12.85 9.30 0.14
N ASP A 32 -14.14 9.66 0.21
CA ASP A 32 -14.82 10.07 1.43
C ASP A 32 -15.02 8.93 2.45
N SER A 33 -14.68 7.69 2.09
CA SER A 33 -14.67 6.57 3.04
C SER A 33 -13.34 6.46 3.81
N ILE A 34 -12.26 7.07 3.32
CA ILE A 34 -10.92 6.92 3.89
C ILE A 34 -10.75 7.83 5.11
N ASP A 35 -10.53 7.22 6.27
CA ASP A 35 -10.23 7.93 7.52
C ASP A 35 -8.72 8.14 7.70
N THR A 36 -7.91 7.13 7.38
CA THR A 36 -6.46 7.16 7.61
C THR A 36 -5.74 6.38 6.51
N ILE A 37 -4.58 6.88 6.09
CA ILE A 37 -3.61 6.19 5.23
C ILE A 37 -2.26 6.22 5.95
N LEU A 38 -1.68 5.04 6.16
CA LEU A 38 -0.33 4.85 6.68
C LEU A 38 0.54 4.23 5.60
N TYR A 39 1.84 4.55 5.62
CA TYR A 39 2.83 4.00 4.71
C TYR A 39 4.05 3.48 5.47
N GLY A 40 4.39 2.21 5.29
CA GLY A 40 5.41 1.51 6.08
C GLY A 40 6.08 0.39 5.31
N ALA A 41 6.99 -0.30 6.00
CA ALA A 41 7.47 -1.59 5.55
C ALA A 41 6.41 -2.65 5.86
N GLU A 42 6.24 -3.61 4.96
CA GLU A 42 5.32 -4.72 5.12
C GLU A 42 5.71 -5.57 6.33
N ILE A 43 4.72 -5.91 7.16
CA ILE A 43 4.97 -6.59 8.44
C ILE A 43 5.47 -8.02 8.25
N LEU A 44 5.03 -8.71 7.19
CA LEU A 44 5.31 -10.15 7.03
C LEU A 44 6.67 -10.41 6.40
N TYR A 45 7.00 -9.67 5.35
CA TYR A 45 8.20 -9.94 4.56
C TYR A 45 9.30 -8.89 4.79
N HIS A 46 8.96 -7.72 5.35
CA HIS A 46 9.85 -6.58 5.65
C HIS A 46 10.69 -6.09 4.45
N ASP A 47 10.50 -6.69 3.29
CA ASP A 47 11.20 -6.47 2.04
C ASP A 47 10.29 -5.87 0.96
N HIS A 48 9.13 -5.39 1.38
CA HIS A 48 8.12 -4.74 0.57
C HIS A 48 7.56 -3.54 1.32
N SER A 49 7.07 -2.56 0.58
CA SER A 49 6.38 -1.41 1.15
C SER A 49 4.87 -1.66 1.12
N GLU A 50 4.16 -1.18 2.13
CA GLU A 50 2.70 -1.26 2.12
C GLU A 50 2.01 0.04 2.52
N PHE A 51 0.82 0.22 1.95
CA PHE A 51 -0.19 1.15 2.42
C PHE A 51 -1.19 0.42 3.29
N ILE A 52 -1.49 1.01 4.44
CA ILE A 52 -2.59 0.57 5.30
C ILE A 52 -3.62 1.67 5.32
N MET A 53 -4.84 1.34 4.90
CA MET A 53 -5.95 2.27 4.92
C MET A 53 -7.02 1.82 5.90
N TYR A 54 -7.47 2.77 6.71
CA TYR A 54 -8.61 2.63 7.59
C TYR A 54 -9.78 3.41 7.01
N LEU A 55 -10.94 2.77 6.99
CA LEU A 55 -12.14 3.28 6.36
C LEU A 55 -13.24 3.50 7.41
N ASN A 56 -14.05 4.54 7.25
CA ASN A 56 -15.26 4.70 8.07
C ASN A 56 -16.39 3.74 7.61
N GLN A 57 -16.34 3.31 6.35
CA GLN A 57 -17.31 2.43 5.69
C GLN A 57 -16.55 1.36 4.87
N PRO A 58 -17.05 0.11 4.84
CA PRO A 58 -16.39 -0.93 4.07
C PRO A 58 -16.48 -0.66 2.55
N PRO A 59 -15.54 -1.18 1.75
CA PRO A 59 -15.58 -1.04 0.30
C PRO A 59 -16.77 -1.79 -0.30
N ILE A 60 -17.18 -1.34 -1.48
CA ILE A 60 -18.14 -2.08 -2.30
C ILE A 60 -17.37 -3.18 -3.04
N ILE A 61 -17.66 -4.43 -2.71
CA ILE A 61 -16.98 -5.59 -3.29
C ILE A 61 -17.91 -6.28 -4.29
N LYS A 62 -17.43 -6.46 -5.51
CA LYS A 62 -18.12 -7.21 -6.58
C LYS A 62 -17.27 -8.37 -7.06
N LEU A 63 -17.93 -9.48 -7.37
CA LEU A 63 -17.32 -10.64 -8.02
C LEU A 63 -17.48 -10.50 -9.54
N LYS A 64 -16.46 -10.88 -10.31
CA LYS A 64 -16.54 -10.88 -11.78
C LYS A 64 -17.53 -11.94 -12.29
N GLU A 65 -18.18 -11.66 -13.42
CA GLU A 65 -19.22 -12.53 -13.99
C GLU A 65 -18.71 -13.96 -14.23
N ASN A 66 -17.50 -14.08 -14.76
CA ASN A 66 -16.86 -15.37 -15.08
C ASN A 66 -15.94 -15.87 -13.96
N ALA A 67 -16.18 -15.45 -12.71
CA ALA A 67 -15.35 -15.88 -11.58
C ALA A 67 -15.35 -17.39 -11.39
N TRP A 68 -14.19 -17.93 -11.02
CA TRP A 68 -14.01 -19.35 -10.79
C TRP A 68 -14.85 -19.85 -9.61
N TRP A 69 -15.25 -21.12 -9.63
CA TRP A 69 -16.28 -21.64 -8.70
C TRP A 69 -15.85 -21.60 -7.23
N LEU A 70 -14.57 -21.82 -6.89
CA LEU A 70 -14.10 -21.62 -5.51
C LEU A 70 -14.16 -20.15 -5.10
N ASN A 71 -13.84 -19.22 -6.02
CA ASN A 71 -13.95 -17.79 -5.75
C ASN A 71 -15.40 -17.38 -5.49
N ARG A 72 -16.37 -17.97 -6.22
CA ARG A 72 -17.81 -17.78 -5.93
C ARG A 72 -18.19 -18.26 -4.52
N LEU A 73 -17.70 -19.44 -4.12
CA LEU A 73 -17.97 -19.99 -2.79
C LEU A 73 -17.35 -19.14 -1.68
N THR A 74 -16.06 -18.80 -1.79
CA THR A 74 -15.36 -17.99 -0.79
C THR A 74 -15.96 -16.58 -0.71
N PHE A 75 -16.39 -16.01 -1.84
CA PHE A 75 -17.06 -14.71 -1.89
C PHE A 75 -18.37 -14.68 -1.10
N TRP A 76 -19.11 -15.79 -1.04
CA TRP A 76 -20.36 -15.88 -0.29
C TRP A 76 -20.15 -15.88 1.22
N ILE A 77 -19.10 -16.54 1.70
CA ILE A 77 -18.75 -16.63 3.13
C ILE A 77 -17.85 -15.47 3.62
N LYS A 78 -17.37 -14.62 2.71
CA LYS A 78 -16.44 -13.54 3.03
C LYS A 78 -17.08 -12.45 3.89
N ASN A 79 -16.36 -12.00 4.92
CA ASN A 79 -16.74 -10.82 5.68
C ASN A 79 -16.49 -9.54 4.86
N ARG A 80 -17.58 -8.92 4.37
CA ARG A 80 -17.55 -7.67 3.60
C ARG A 80 -17.63 -6.41 4.47
N LYS A 81 -17.60 -6.55 5.80
CA LYS A 81 -17.62 -5.42 6.74
C LYS A 81 -16.22 -4.95 7.14
N ASN A 82 -15.16 -5.53 6.55
CA ASN A 82 -13.80 -5.13 6.88
C ASN A 82 -13.55 -3.68 6.43
N LYS A 83 -13.03 -2.89 7.36
CA LYS A 83 -12.73 -1.46 7.20
C LYS A 83 -11.22 -1.18 7.17
N LYS A 84 -10.39 -2.22 7.19
CA LYS A 84 -8.94 -2.12 7.08
C LYS A 84 -8.49 -2.83 5.81
N ILE A 85 -7.73 -2.14 4.98
CA ILE A 85 -7.11 -2.72 3.79
C ILE A 85 -5.61 -2.48 3.81
N ARG A 86 -4.87 -3.49 3.31
CA ARG A 86 -3.44 -3.44 3.07
C ARG A 86 -3.16 -3.62 1.59
N ILE A 87 -2.35 -2.72 1.02
CA ILE A 87 -1.88 -2.78 -0.36
C ILE A 87 -0.36 -2.82 -0.31
N SER A 88 0.23 -3.92 -0.77
CA SER A 88 1.68 -4.10 -0.86
C SER A 88 2.17 -3.74 -2.27
N ASP A 89 3.40 -3.21 -2.37
CA ASP A 89 4.06 -2.89 -3.64
C ASP A 89 4.38 -4.15 -4.47
N GLU A 90 4.67 -5.28 -3.81
CA GLU A 90 4.94 -6.57 -4.47
C GLU A 90 3.75 -7.04 -5.31
N TRP A 91 2.55 -6.86 -4.77
CA TRP A 91 1.32 -7.44 -5.30
C TRP A 91 0.45 -6.43 -6.06
N ASN A 92 0.94 -5.22 -6.32
CA ASN A 92 0.19 -4.18 -6.99
C ASN A 92 1.04 -3.40 -8.00
N LYS A 93 0.67 -3.51 -9.28
CA LYS A 93 1.39 -2.87 -10.38
C LYS A 93 1.34 -1.34 -10.33
N ASP A 94 0.25 -0.79 -9.81
CA ASP A 94 -0.04 0.64 -9.84
C ASP A 94 0.24 1.30 -8.47
N PHE A 95 1.03 0.65 -7.62
CA PHE A 95 1.34 1.10 -6.26
C PHE A 95 1.91 2.53 -6.22
N SER A 96 2.83 2.85 -7.13
CA SER A 96 3.47 4.18 -7.21
C SER A 96 2.49 5.31 -7.51
N ASP A 97 1.41 5.01 -8.23
CA ASP A 97 0.45 6.01 -8.70
C ASP A 97 -0.56 6.40 -7.62
N PHE A 98 -0.65 5.61 -6.54
CA PHE A 98 -1.65 5.78 -5.50
C PHE A 98 -1.59 7.17 -4.84
N ILE A 99 -0.41 7.60 -4.39
CA ILE A 99 -0.24 8.88 -3.67
C ILE A 99 -0.57 10.09 -4.55
N GLY A 100 -0.12 10.04 -5.81
CA GLY A 100 -0.41 11.11 -6.77
C GLY A 100 -1.91 11.28 -6.99
N ASN A 101 -2.68 10.19 -6.96
CA ASN A 101 -4.13 10.25 -7.08
C ASN A 101 -4.82 10.59 -5.74
N ALA A 102 -4.34 10.07 -4.60
CA ALA A 102 -4.85 10.43 -3.29
C ALA A 102 -4.79 11.94 -3.06
N LYS A 103 -3.68 12.60 -3.41
CA LYS A 103 -3.52 14.07 -3.31
C LYS A 103 -4.55 14.88 -4.12
N LYS A 104 -5.08 14.31 -5.21
CA LYS A 104 -6.08 15.01 -6.04
C LYS A 104 -7.44 15.07 -5.36
N TYR A 105 -7.75 14.10 -4.49
CA TYR A 105 -9.10 13.86 -3.99
C TYR A 105 -9.23 13.91 -2.47
N LEU A 106 -8.12 13.80 -1.74
CA LEU A 106 -8.06 13.94 -0.28
C LEU A 106 -7.30 15.21 0.10
N PRO A 107 -7.78 15.98 1.09
CA PRO A 107 -7.07 17.16 1.58
C PRO A 107 -5.85 16.77 2.40
N HIS A 108 -4.81 17.61 2.38
CA HIS A 108 -3.64 17.51 3.28
C HIS A 108 -2.90 16.15 3.25
N VAL A 109 -2.91 15.45 2.12
CA VAL A 109 -2.11 14.24 1.93
C VAL A 109 -0.62 14.60 1.96
N GLN A 110 0.13 13.95 2.84
CA GLN A 110 1.55 14.17 3.02
C GLN A 110 2.35 13.57 1.86
N ASP A 111 3.44 14.23 1.50
CA ASP A 111 4.45 13.68 0.62
C ASP A 111 5.13 12.48 1.27
N ILE A 112 5.25 11.40 0.50
CA ILE A 112 6.09 10.27 0.87
C ILE A 112 7.04 9.95 -0.27
N ASP A 113 8.27 9.68 0.12
CA ASP A 113 9.28 9.15 -0.78
C ASP A 113 9.08 7.63 -0.87
N LEU A 114 8.62 7.18 -2.04
CA LEU A 114 8.42 5.77 -2.37
C LEU A 114 9.71 5.09 -2.83
N ASP A 115 10.69 5.87 -3.29
CA ASP A 115 11.99 5.39 -3.77
C ASP A 115 12.98 5.21 -2.62
N ASN A 116 12.71 5.84 -1.47
CA ASN A 116 13.46 5.64 -0.25
C ASN A 116 13.18 4.26 0.34
N ASP A 117 14.05 3.32 -0.01
CA ASP A 117 14.09 1.98 0.57
C ASP A 117 14.33 2.07 2.08
N LYS A 118 13.25 1.96 2.86
CA LYS A 118 13.24 2.08 4.33
C LYS A 118 14.07 1.02 5.04
N ARG A 119 14.52 -0.03 4.34
CA ARG A 119 15.48 -1.01 4.86
C ARG A 119 16.89 -0.48 4.91
N LYS A 120 17.21 0.51 4.07
CA LYS A 120 18.53 1.14 4.03
C LYS A 120 18.70 1.94 5.31
N GLY A 121 19.47 1.40 6.24
CA GLY A 121 19.92 2.15 7.40
C GLY A 121 21.00 3.15 6.99
N THR A 122 22.11 3.21 7.70
CA THR A 122 23.16 4.19 7.39
C THR A 122 23.98 3.77 6.17
N LEU A 123 24.12 4.65 5.18
CA LEU A 123 25.04 4.45 4.05
C LEU A 123 26.47 4.35 4.59
N ILE A 124 27.12 3.20 4.39
CA ILE A 124 28.52 2.97 4.79
C ILE A 124 29.45 3.46 3.69
N ASN A 125 29.10 3.17 2.43
CA ASN A 125 29.97 3.45 1.29
C ASN A 125 29.16 3.56 0.00
N ARG A 126 29.53 4.51 -0.86
CA ARG A 126 28.99 4.65 -2.22
C ARG A 126 30.15 4.76 -3.19
N THR A 127 30.26 3.80 -4.10
CA THR A 127 31.30 3.78 -5.13
C THR A 127 30.64 3.89 -6.49
N LYS A 128 31.02 4.91 -7.26
CA LYS A 128 30.65 5.03 -8.67
C LYS A 128 31.73 4.36 -9.51
N VAL A 129 31.36 3.35 -10.29
CA VAL A 129 32.25 2.65 -11.22
C VAL A 129 31.76 2.94 -12.63
N GLU A 130 32.60 3.53 -13.47
CA GLU A 130 32.30 3.67 -14.89
C GLU A 130 32.79 2.43 -15.64
N LYS A 131 31.87 1.75 -16.33
CA LYS A 131 32.17 0.62 -17.21
C LYS A 131 31.44 0.82 -18.53
N ASN A 132 32.17 0.81 -19.64
CA ASN A 132 31.63 0.80 -21.01
C ASN A 132 30.48 1.81 -21.22
N ASN A 133 30.74 3.11 -21.02
CA ASN A 133 29.75 4.19 -21.15
C ASN A 133 28.52 4.10 -20.22
N ARG A 134 28.58 3.28 -19.16
CA ARG A 134 27.55 3.19 -18.13
C ARG A 134 28.17 3.48 -16.76
N SER A 135 27.54 4.37 -16.01
CA SER A 135 27.88 4.58 -14.60
C SER A 135 27.10 3.61 -13.73
N VAL A 136 27.80 2.75 -12.99
CA VAL A 136 27.22 1.86 -11.99
C VAL A 136 27.49 2.45 -10.61
N ILE A 137 26.45 2.63 -9.81
CA ILE A 137 26.57 3.08 -8.42
C ILE A 137 26.42 1.84 -7.53
N ILE A 138 27.45 1.52 -6.76
CA ILE A 138 27.45 0.45 -5.76
C ILE A 138 27.34 1.09 -4.39
N GLU A 139 26.29 0.76 -3.65
CA GLU A 139 26.07 1.27 -2.30
C GLU A 139 26.15 0.13 -1.29
N LYS A 140 26.90 0.32 -0.21
CA LYS A 140 26.94 -0.57 0.95
C LYS A 140 26.23 0.12 2.11
N TRP A 141 25.24 -0.56 2.68
CA TRP A 141 24.38 -0.03 3.73
C TRP A 141 24.55 -0.84 5.03
N LYS A 142 24.51 -0.16 6.17
CA LYS A 142 24.41 -0.77 7.50
C LYS A 142 22.93 -0.84 7.86
N PRO A 143 22.36 -2.01 8.17
CA PRO A 143 20.97 -2.08 8.58
C PRO A 143 20.78 -1.37 9.93
N GLU A 144 19.71 -0.59 10.05
CA GLU A 144 19.35 0.06 11.30
C GLU A 144 18.43 -0.89 12.10
N ARG A 145 18.86 -1.26 13.31
CA ARG A 145 18.08 -2.14 14.19
C ARG A 145 17.19 -1.28 15.08
N THR A 146 16.05 -0.84 14.55
CA THR A 146 15.05 -0.07 15.33
C THR A 146 13.84 -0.92 15.68
N THR A 147 13.41 -0.88 16.93
CA THR A 147 12.13 -1.43 17.42
C THR A 147 10.95 -0.47 17.22
N SER A 148 11.20 0.75 16.73
CA SER A 148 10.18 1.78 16.52
C SER A 148 9.35 1.52 15.27
N LEU A 149 8.03 1.72 15.39
CA LEU A 149 7.06 1.68 14.30
C LEU A 149 7.48 2.63 13.16
N GLN A 150 8.02 2.09 12.06
CA GLN A 150 8.42 2.89 10.89
C GLN A 150 7.23 3.25 9.98
N TRP A 151 6.06 3.46 10.58
CA TRP A 151 4.85 3.88 9.88
C TRP A 151 4.87 5.39 9.74
N LYS A 152 4.77 5.87 8.50
CA LYS A 152 4.59 7.28 8.17
C LYS A 152 3.10 7.55 8.00
N MET A 153 2.62 8.63 8.61
CA MET A 153 1.28 9.13 8.34
C MET A 153 1.25 9.72 6.94
N VAL A 154 0.37 9.21 6.07
CA VAL A 154 0.14 9.80 4.74
C VAL A 154 -1.07 10.72 4.79
N TYR A 155 -2.11 10.31 5.51
CA TYR A 155 -3.34 11.07 5.63
C TYR A 155 -4.09 10.62 6.88
N ASP A 156 -4.63 11.58 7.63
CA ASP A 156 -5.63 11.29 8.66
C ASP A 156 -6.69 12.39 8.68
N ARG A 157 -7.95 11.97 8.60
CA ARG A 157 -9.10 12.87 8.60
C ARG A 157 -9.26 13.64 9.92
N TYR A 158 -8.84 13.05 11.03
CA TYR A 158 -9.08 13.57 12.37
C TYR A 158 -7.79 14.12 13.01
N SER A 159 -6.73 14.33 12.21
CA SER A 159 -5.43 14.84 12.66
C SER A 159 -4.80 14.04 13.81
N ARG A 160 -5.03 12.73 13.84
CA ARG A 160 -4.44 11.80 14.82
C ARG A 160 -2.99 11.49 14.46
N SER A 161 -2.21 11.08 15.46
CA SER A 161 -0.86 10.56 15.26
C SER A 161 -0.86 9.07 14.89
N VAL A 162 0.26 8.55 14.39
CA VAL A 162 0.44 7.12 14.14
C VAL A 162 0.29 6.30 15.43
N GLU A 163 0.74 6.83 16.56
CA GLU A 163 0.65 6.19 17.87
C GLU A 163 -0.81 6.06 18.33
N ASP A 164 -1.63 7.09 18.10
CA ASP A 164 -3.07 7.03 18.40
C ASP A 164 -3.76 5.92 17.62
N ILE A 165 -3.43 5.78 16.33
CA ILE A 165 -3.98 4.72 15.46
C ILE A 165 -3.53 3.34 15.96
N TYR A 166 -2.24 3.20 16.29
CA TYR A 166 -1.70 1.95 16.84
C TYR A 166 -2.40 1.54 18.14
N ASN A 167 -2.60 2.49 19.05
CA ASN A 167 -3.26 2.26 20.34
C ASN A 167 -4.75 1.89 20.18
N ARG A 168 -5.46 2.55 19.25
CA ARG A 168 -6.87 2.25 18.95
C ARG A 168 -7.05 0.82 18.43
N ASP A 169 -6.22 0.42 17.47
CA ASP A 169 -6.41 -0.83 16.73
C ASP A 169 -5.63 -2.01 17.32
N LYS A 170 -4.85 -1.77 18.39
CA LYS A 170 -3.96 -2.74 19.03
C LYS A 170 -3.04 -3.43 18.03
N GLY A 171 -2.55 -2.67 17.05
CA GLY A 171 -1.72 -3.16 15.97
C GLY A 171 -1.99 -2.46 14.64
N ILE A 172 -0.91 -2.02 14.00
CA ILE A 172 -0.90 -1.60 12.60
C ILE A 172 -0.63 -2.84 11.74
#